data_AF-A0A1H8SHP4-F1
#
_entry.id   AF-A0A1H8SHP4-F1
#
_cell.length_a   1.000
_cell.length_b   1.000
_cell.length_c   1.000
_cell.angle_alpha   90.00
_cell.angle_beta   90.00
_cell.angle_gamma   90.00
#
_symmetry.space_group_name_H-M   'P 1'
#
loop_
_entity.id
_entity.type
_entity.pdbx_description
1 polymer ?
#
loop_
_entity_poly.entity_id
_entity_poly.type
_entity_poly.pdbx_seq_one_letter_code
_entity_poly.pdbx_strand_id
1 'polypeptide(L)'
;MTAGQFQQTTGAQTYGQQSATAGRPGGQQQQMGHQSRHLADSIARAVEVCGWCADECIRESNPQMTECIRLCHDVTEIGETALAMVPRNSRFGRSILQTFQQAVQACAQECGQHDRDHCQECARVLGDTIQTIQQEMGAPQGGGMQTGGTQRIGQSGGMSQGF
;
A
#
# COMPACT_ATOMS: atom_id res chain seq x y z
N MET A 1 49.58 -40.92 -52.05
CA MET A 1 49.71 -40.08 -50.84
C MET A 1 48.31 -39.96 -50.26
N THR A 2 47.87 -40.97 -49.48
CA THR A 2 47.79 -40.92 -47.99
C THR A 2 46.67 -39.97 -47.56
N ALA A 3 45.45 -40.47 -47.35
CA ALA A 3 44.90 -40.98 -46.09
C ALA A 3 44.71 -39.90 -45.03
N GLY A 4 43.49 -39.77 -44.50
CA GLY A 4 43.14 -38.82 -43.44
C GLY A 4 41.66 -38.82 -43.09
N GLN A 5 41.10 -39.97 -42.69
CA GLN A 5 39.88 -40.04 -41.90
C GLN A 5 40.12 -39.33 -40.56
N PHE A 6 39.19 -38.48 -40.10
CA PHE A 6 39.00 -38.28 -38.66
C PHE A 6 37.52 -38.13 -38.32
N GLN A 7 37.06 -39.12 -37.57
CA GLN A 7 35.76 -39.20 -36.92
C GLN A 7 35.60 -38.07 -35.90
N GLN A 8 34.42 -37.46 -35.84
CA GLN A 8 34.01 -36.71 -34.65
C GLN A 8 33.06 -37.57 -33.84
N THR A 9 33.58 -37.95 -32.67
CA THR A 9 32.96 -38.73 -31.61
C THR A 9 32.00 -37.87 -30.80
N THR A 10 30.84 -38.44 -30.50
CA THR A 10 30.07 -38.37 -29.25
C THR A 10 30.43 -37.29 -28.21
N GLY A 11 29.43 -36.50 -27.83
CA GLY A 11 29.48 -35.67 -26.63
C GLY A 11 28.10 -35.13 -26.27
N ALA A 12 27.23 -35.99 -25.75
CA ALA A 12 26.01 -35.57 -25.06
C ALA A 12 26.41 -34.74 -23.83
N GLN A 13 26.03 -33.47 -23.80
CA GLN A 13 26.00 -32.68 -22.57
C GLN A 13 24.61 -32.09 -22.41
N THR A 14 23.70 -32.96 -21.96
CA THR A 14 22.51 -32.57 -21.21
C THR A 14 22.96 -31.70 -20.04
N TYR A 15 22.81 -30.39 -20.17
CA TYR A 15 22.93 -29.47 -19.05
C TYR A 15 21.82 -29.82 -18.06
N GLY A 16 22.24 -30.39 -16.93
CA GLY A 16 21.37 -30.83 -15.86
C GLY A 16 20.48 -29.69 -15.38
N GLN A 17 19.18 -29.93 -15.48
CA GLN A 17 18.20 -29.29 -14.61
C GLN A 17 18.54 -29.69 -13.18
N GLN A 18 19.22 -28.80 -12.45
CA GLN A 18 19.22 -28.85 -11.00
C GLN A 18 18.22 -27.81 -10.50
N SER A 19 17.00 -28.30 -10.35
CA SER A 19 15.95 -27.67 -9.55
C SER A 19 16.43 -27.57 -8.10
N ALA A 20 17.11 -26.49 -7.77
CA ALA A 20 17.27 -26.06 -6.38
C ALA A 20 16.07 -25.19 -6.03
N THR A 21 14.99 -25.82 -5.56
CA THR A 21 13.91 -25.11 -4.87
C THR A 21 14.43 -24.70 -3.49
N ALA A 22 15.29 -23.67 -3.47
CA ALA A 22 15.57 -22.90 -2.28
C ALA A 22 14.31 -22.10 -1.93
N GLY A 23 13.73 -22.35 -0.75
CA GLY A 23 12.55 -21.66 -0.26
C GLY A 23 12.71 -20.14 -0.35
N ARG A 24 11.91 -19.51 -1.21
CA ARG A 24 11.90 -18.05 -1.37
C ARG A 24 11.24 -17.44 -0.14
N PRO A 25 11.86 -16.48 0.57
CA PRO A 25 11.18 -15.63 1.55
C PRO A 25 10.19 -14.63 0.90
N GLY A 26 9.92 -14.77 -0.41
CA GLY A 26 9.33 -13.73 -1.24
C GLY A 26 7.81 -13.59 -1.18
N GLY A 27 7.09 -14.44 -0.44
CA GLY A 27 5.62 -14.39 -0.37
C GLY A 27 5.10 -13.12 0.31
N GLN A 28 5.70 -12.73 1.44
CA GLN A 28 5.25 -11.57 2.22
C GLN A 28 5.60 -10.23 1.55
N GLN A 29 6.75 -10.12 0.88
CA GLN A 29 7.14 -8.89 0.16
C GLN A 29 6.27 -8.65 -1.09
N GLN A 30 5.91 -9.71 -1.82
CA GLN A 30 4.97 -9.61 -2.94
C GLN A 30 3.54 -9.29 -2.46
N GLN A 31 3.17 -9.81 -1.29
CA GLN A 31 1.88 -9.52 -0.67
C GLN A 31 1.77 -8.07 -0.18
N MET A 32 2.86 -7.43 0.25
CA MET A 32 2.79 -6.02 0.68
C MET A 32 2.69 -5.05 -0.52
N GLY A 33 3.40 -5.34 -1.61
CA GLY A 33 3.43 -4.45 -2.78
C GLY A 33 2.08 -4.31 -3.52
N HIS A 34 1.21 -5.33 -3.49
CA HIS A 34 -0.10 -5.20 -4.12
C HIS A 34 -1.12 -4.47 -3.23
N GLN A 35 -1.07 -4.65 -1.91
CA GLN A 35 -1.89 -3.91 -0.93
C GLN A 35 -1.62 -2.40 -1.04
N SER A 36 -0.34 -2.01 -1.01
CA SER A 36 0.04 -0.59 -1.15
C SER A 36 -0.34 0.01 -2.52
N ARG A 37 -0.33 -0.77 -3.60
CA ARG A 37 -0.82 -0.30 -4.91
C ARG A 37 -2.34 -0.14 -4.91
N HIS A 38 -3.07 -1.11 -4.39
CA HIS A 38 -4.53 -1.04 -4.32
C HIS A 38 -5.01 0.17 -3.50
N LEU A 39 -4.34 0.46 -2.39
CA LEU A 39 -4.59 1.67 -1.61
C LEU A 39 -4.33 2.94 -2.43
N ALA A 40 -3.17 3.02 -3.10
CA ALA A 40 -2.83 4.17 -3.92
C ALA A 40 -3.85 4.37 -5.07
N ASP A 41 -4.26 3.30 -5.73
CA ASP A 41 -5.27 3.36 -6.80
C ASP A 41 -6.64 3.81 -6.27
N SER A 42 -7.00 3.43 -5.04
CA SER A 42 -8.22 3.93 -4.40
C SER A 42 -8.12 5.43 -4.07
N ILE A 43 -6.99 5.89 -3.54
CA ILE A 43 -6.77 7.31 -3.22
C ILE A 43 -6.80 8.13 -4.52
N ALA A 44 -6.15 7.67 -5.59
CA ALA A 44 -6.15 8.37 -6.87
C ALA A 44 -7.56 8.54 -7.45
N ARG A 45 -8.41 7.50 -7.36
CA ARG A 45 -9.82 7.59 -7.78
C ARG A 45 -10.62 8.59 -6.95
N ALA A 46 -10.38 8.64 -5.63
CA ALA A 46 -11.02 9.63 -4.76
C ALA A 46 -10.61 11.06 -5.12
N VAL A 47 -9.33 11.30 -5.41
CA VAL A 47 -8.82 12.60 -5.86
C VAL A 47 -9.48 13.03 -7.19
N GLU A 48 -9.52 12.12 -8.17
CA GLU A 48 -10.12 12.39 -9.48
C GLU A 48 -11.61 12.72 -9.38
N VAL A 49 -12.39 11.90 -8.68
CA VAL A 49 -13.85 12.10 -8.58
C VAL A 49 -14.20 13.35 -7.78
N CYS A 50 -13.43 13.70 -6.74
CA CYS A 50 -13.66 14.91 -5.97
C CYS A 50 -13.35 16.16 -6.78
N GLY A 51 -12.24 16.16 -7.55
CA GLY A 51 -11.93 17.25 -8.47
C GLY A 51 -13.05 17.47 -9.49
N TRP A 52 -13.52 16.39 -10.11
CA TRP A 52 -14.64 16.45 -11.05
C TRP A 52 -15.95 16.94 -10.40
N CYS A 53 -16.30 16.42 -9.21
CA CYS A 53 -17.50 16.83 -8.49
C CYS A 53 -17.45 18.32 -8.10
N ALA A 54 -16.30 18.82 -7.65
CA ALA A 54 -16.13 20.25 -7.35
C ALA A 54 -16.34 21.12 -8.61
N ASP A 55 -15.75 20.74 -9.74
CA ASP A 55 -15.92 21.46 -11.02
C ASP A 55 -17.39 21.52 -11.45
N GLU A 56 -18.12 20.41 -11.36
CA GLU A 56 -19.55 20.37 -11.70
C GLU A 56 -20.40 21.20 -10.72
N CYS A 57 -20.12 21.11 -9.41
CA CYS A 57 -20.78 21.96 -8.41
C CYS A 57 -20.59 23.46 -8.70
N ILE A 58 -19.39 23.87 -9.13
CA ILE A 58 -19.08 25.26 -9.50
C ILE A 58 -19.89 25.68 -10.74
N ARG A 59 -19.96 24.82 -11.76
CA ARG A 59 -20.72 25.08 -13.00
C ARG A 59 -22.21 25.30 -12.72
N GLU A 60 -22.78 24.57 -11.78
CA GLU A 60 -24.19 24.73 -11.38
C GLU A 60 -24.48 26.04 -10.64
N SER A 61 -23.46 26.72 -10.11
CA SER A 61 -23.60 28.00 -9.38
C SER A 61 -24.65 27.96 -8.26
N ASN A 62 -24.83 26.79 -7.62
CA ASN A 62 -25.79 26.60 -6.53
C ASN A 62 -25.12 26.87 -5.16
N PRO A 63 -25.54 27.89 -4.40
CA PRO A 63 -24.96 28.20 -3.10
C PRO A 63 -25.02 27.05 -2.08
N GLN A 64 -26.00 26.14 -2.20
CA GLN A 64 -26.12 24.98 -1.31
C GLN A 64 -24.96 23.98 -1.46
N MET A 65 -24.19 24.05 -2.55
CA MET A 65 -23.07 23.14 -2.82
C MET A 65 -21.72 23.72 -2.38
N THR A 66 -21.71 24.88 -1.73
CA THR A 66 -20.48 25.53 -1.28
C THR A 66 -19.64 24.64 -0.37
N GLU A 67 -20.27 23.91 0.55
CA GLU A 67 -19.57 23.00 1.46
C GLU A 67 -19.08 21.75 0.73
N CYS A 68 -19.87 21.20 -0.20
CA CYS A 68 -19.46 20.12 -1.09
C CYS A 68 -18.16 20.47 -1.84
N ILE A 69 -18.09 21.67 -2.44
CA ILE A 69 -16.89 22.14 -3.16
C ILE A 69 -15.67 22.18 -2.24
N ARG A 70 -15.83 22.73 -1.02
CA ARG A 70 -14.74 22.83 -0.04
C ARG A 70 -14.20 21.46 0.35
N LEU A 71 -15.08 20.54 0.72
CA LEU A 71 -14.69 19.20 1.14
C LEU A 71 -14.10 18.39 -0.01
N CYS A 72 -14.62 18.53 -1.23
CA CYS A 72 -14.02 17.91 -2.42
C CYS A 72 -12.58 18.40 -2.65
N HIS A 73 -12.32 19.71 -2.54
CA HIS A 73 -10.96 20.24 -2.65
C HIS A 73 -10.05 19.75 -1.52
N ASP A 74 -10.53 19.70 -0.27
CA ASP A 74 -9.75 19.16 0.85
C ASP A 74 -9.35 17.69 0.59
N VAL A 75 -10.26 16.87 0.07
CA VAL A 75 -9.98 15.48 -0.32
C VAL A 75 -8.92 15.42 -1.42
N THR A 76 -9.03 16.26 -2.46
CA THR A 76 -8.04 16.33 -3.56
C THR A 76 -6.64 16.64 -3.02
N GLU A 77 -6.48 17.73 -2.25
CA GLU A 77 -5.17 18.18 -1.75
C GLU A 77 -4.52 17.19 -0.75
N ILE A 78 -5.32 16.68 0.20
CA ILE A 78 -4.84 15.71 1.18
C ILE A 78 -4.55 14.36 0.50
N GLY A 79 -5.36 13.97 -0.48
CA GLY A 79 -5.20 12.74 -1.25
C GLY A 79 -3.93 12.75 -2.11
N GLU A 80 -3.63 13.84 -2.80
CA GLU A 80 -2.35 14.01 -3.51
C GLU A 80 -1.15 13.92 -2.55
N THR A 81 -1.27 14.54 -1.38
CA THR A 81 -0.26 14.42 -0.33
C THR A 81 -0.11 12.97 0.13
N ALA A 82 -1.21 12.22 0.29
CA ALA A 82 -1.18 10.81 0.65
C ALA A 82 -0.51 9.95 -0.44
N LEU A 83 -0.80 10.18 -1.73
CA LEU A 83 -0.17 9.50 -2.86
C LEU A 83 1.34 9.73 -2.91
N ALA A 84 1.81 10.91 -2.53
CA ALA A 84 3.25 11.20 -2.47
C ALA A 84 3.96 10.54 -1.27
N MET A 85 3.23 10.17 -0.21
CA MET A 85 3.83 9.83 1.09
C MET A 85 3.67 8.34 1.45
N VAL A 86 2.51 7.76 1.17
CA VAL A 86 2.15 6.40 1.57
C VAL A 86 2.95 5.34 0.78
N PRO A 87 3.03 5.36 -0.57
CA PRO A 87 3.70 4.30 -1.34
C PRO A 87 5.20 4.15 -1.05
N ARG A 88 5.84 5.21 -0.54
CA ARG A 88 7.26 5.23 -0.18
C ARG A 88 7.52 5.02 1.31
N ASN A 89 6.53 4.55 2.07
CA ASN A 89 6.63 4.24 3.50
C ASN A 89 7.17 5.41 4.34
N SER A 90 6.68 6.63 4.09
CA SER A 90 7.05 7.80 4.90
C SER A 90 6.66 7.58 6.37
N ARG A 91 7.50 8.06 7.30
CA ARG A 91 7.17 8.09 8.75
C ARG A 91 5.88 8.86 9.07
N PHE A 92 5.47 9.75 8.16
CA PHE A 92 4.22 10.53 8.29
C PHE A 92 3.04 9.90 7.54
N GLY A 93 3.26 8.83 6.76
CA GLY A 93 2.25 8.25 5.88
C GLY A 93 0.99 7.83 6.61
N ARG A 94 1.12 7.23 7.81
CA ARG A 94 -0.03 6.82 8.63
C ARG A 94 -0.86 8.02 9.12
N SER A 95 -0.21 9.07 9.62
CA SER A 95 -0.91 10.26 10.10
C SER A 95 -1.62 10.99 8.96
N ILE A 96 -0.98 11.10 7.79
CA ILE A 96 -1.60 11.68 6.59
C ILE A 96 -2.81 10.85 6.15
N LEU A 97 -2.69 9.51 6.15
CA LEU A 97 -3.79 8.63 5.79
C LEU A 97 -4.98 8.73 6.76
N GLN A 98 -4.72 8.94 8.05
CA GLN A 98 -5.76 9.19 9.04
C GLN A 98 -6.50 10.51 8.78
N THR A 99 -5.77 11.59 8.49
CA THR A 99 -6.38 12.87 8.09
C THR A 99 -7.17 12.72 6.80
N PHE A 100 -6.63 12.02 5.80
CA PHE A 100 -7.31 11.74 4.55
C PHE A 100 -8.64 10.99 4.78
N GLN A 101 -8.64 9.97 5.64
CA GLN A 101 -9.85 9.23 5.97
C GLN A 101 -10.94 10.14 6.56
N GLN A 102 -10.57 11.08 7.42
CA GLN A 102 -11.52 12.04 8.01
C GLN A 102 -12.13 12.96 6.94
N ALA A 103 -11.30 13.49 6.04
CA ALA A 103 -11.76 14.34 4.94
C ALA A 103 -12.69 13.58 4.00
N VAL A 104 -12.33 12.35 3.62
CA VAL A 104 -13.15 11.49 2.76
C VAL A 104 -14.50 11.16 3.40
N GLN A 105 -14.55 10.91 4.71
CA GLN A 105 -15.80 10.65 5.43
C GLN A 105 -16.72 11.88 5.44
N ALA A 106 -16.18 13.06 5.73
CA ALA A 106 -16.94 14.30 5.71
C ALA A 106 -17.46 14.60 4.30
N CYS A 107 -16.60 14.49 3.28
CA CYS A 107 -16.96 14.72 1.89
C CYS A 107 -18.02 13.73 1.39
N ALA A 108 -17.90 12.43 1.70
CA ALA A 108 -18.90 11.44 1.31
C ALA A 108 -20.29 11.73 1.90
N GLN A 109 -20.34 12.17 3.17
CA GLN A 109 -21.60 12.56 3.82
C GLN A 109 -22.20 13.82 3.19
N GLU A 110 -21.37 14.81 2.85
CA GLU A 110 -21.84 16.03 2.19
C GLU A 110 -22.34 15.74 0.77
N CYS A 111 -21.53 15.08 -0.06
CA CYS A 111 -21.92 14.69 -1.41
C CYS A 111 -23.22 13.87 -1.43
N GLY A 112 -23.40 12.96 -0.47
CA GLY A 112 -24.60 12.11 -0.38
C GLY A 112 -25.90 12.88 -0.12
N GLN A 113 -25.85 14.15 0.31
CA GLN A 113 -27.03 14.99 0.53
C GLN A 113 -27.56 15.62 -0.77
N HIS A 114 -26.77 15.63 -1.84
CA HIS A 114 -27.12 16.32 -3.09
C HIS A 114 -27.66 15.34 -4.14
N ASP A 115 -28.86 15.59 -4.66
CA ASP A 115 -29.47 14.78 -5.73
C ASP A 115 -28.91 15.15 -7.11
N ARG A 116 -27.61 14.88 -7.30
CA ARG A 116 -26.85 15.13 -8.52
C ARG A 116 -26.00 13.92 -8.86
N ASP A 117 -25.95 13.56 -10.14
CA ASP A 117 -25.18 12.39 -10.60
C ASP A 117 -23.71 12.44 -10.17
N HIS A 118 -23.08 13.62 -10.27
CA HIS A 118 -21.68 13.81 -9.86
C HIS A 118 -21.46 13.68 -8.36
N CYS A 119 -22.37 14.24 -7.54
CA CYS A 119 -22.30 14.10 -6.08
C CYS A 119 -22.55 12.65 -5.64
N GLN A 120 -23.53 11.97 -6.23
CA GLN A 120 -23.84 10.58 -5.87
C GLN A 120 -22.71 9.63 -6.26
N GLU A 121 -22.09 9.82 -7.43
CA GLU A 121 -20.91 9.05 -7.83
C GLU A 121 -19.71 9.34 -6.93
N CYS A 122 -19.48 10.61 -6.58
CA CYS A 122 -18.44 11.00 -5.63
C CYS A 122 -18.63 10.29 -4.28
N ALA A 123 -19.83 10.38 -3.68
CA ALA A 123 -20.15 9.73 -2.42
C ALA A 123 -19.91 8.20 -2.46
N ARG A 124 -20.27 7.55 -3.58
CA ARG A 124 -20.05 6.11 -3.80
C ARG A 124 -18.56 5.75 -3.82
N VAL A 125 -17.76 6.44 -4.62
CA VAL A 125 -16.31 6.20 -4.74
C VAL A 125 -15.59 6.48 -3.42
N LEU A 126 -15.99 7.53 -2.70
CA LEU A 126 -15.45 7.84 -1.39
C LEU A 126 -15.81 6.77 -0.35
N GLY A 127 -17.03 6.21 -0.41
CA GLY A 127 -17.43 5.04 0.39
C GLY A 127 -16.51 3.83 0.19
N ASP A 128 -16.24 3.47 -1.06
CA ASP A 128 -15.31 2.38 -1.42
C ASP A 128 -13.88 2.66 -0.91
N THR A 129 -13.47 3.92 -0.95
CA THR A 129 -12.14 4.36 -0.49
C THR A 129 -11.99 4.27 1.02
N ILE A 130 -13.03 4.62 1.78
CA ILE A 130 -13.05 4.45 3.24
C ILE A 130 -12.85 2.98 3.61
N GLN A 131 -13.54 2.07 2.92
CA GLN A 131 -13.39 0.63 3.15
C GLN A 131 -11.96 0.17 2.89
N THR A 132 -11.37 0.62 1.79
CA THR A 132 -9.98 0.28 1.42
C THR A 132 -8.99 0.78 2.47
N ILE A 133 -9.14 2.03 2.94
CA ILE A 133 -8.29 2.61 3.99
C ILE A 133 -8.39 1.81 5.30
N GLN A 134 -9.60 1.37 5.68
CA GLN A 134 -9.82 0.59 6.91
C GLN A 134 -9.16 -0.79 6.85
N GLN A 135 -9.21 -1.46 5.70
CA GLN A 135 -8.55 -2.75 5.50
C GLN A 135 -7.03 -2.62 5.66
N GLU A 136 -6.43 -1.58 5.08
CA GLU A 136 -4.98 -1.33 5.14
C GLU A 136 -4.52 -0.91 6.55
N MET A 137 -5.30 -0.09 7.26
CA MET A 137 -4.94 0.33 8.63
C MET A 137 -5.24 -0.72 9.70
N GLY A 138 -6.16 -1.65 9.44
CA GLY A 138 -6.54 -2.75 10.33
C GLY A 138 -5.55 -3.91 10.33
N ALA A 139 -4.66 -4.00 9.34
CA ALA A 139 -3.56 -4.96 9.35
C ALA A 139 -2.52 -4.57 10.40
N PRO A 140 -2.14 -5.45 11.36
CA PRO A 140 -1.13 -5.12 12.34
C PRO A 140 0.20 -4.86 11.63
N GLN A 141 0.66 -3.60 11.69
CA GLN A 141 1.98 -3.19 11.22
C GLN A 141 3.03 -3.84 12.14
N GLY A 142 3.45 -5.05 11.80
CA GLY A 142 4.60 -5.74 12.39
C GLY A 142 5.89 -5.04 12.01
N GLY A 143 6.23 -3.96 12.70
CA GLY A 143 7.43 -3.15 12.50
C GLY A 143 8.02 -2.66 13.81
N GLY A 144 8.03 -3.52 14.83
CA GLY A 144 8.74 -3.29 16.07
C GLY A 144 10.25 -3.34 15.83
N MET A 145 10.88 -2.17 15.90
CA MET A 145 12.32 -2.03 16.02
C MET A 145 12.80 -2.78 17.28
N GLN A 146 13.30 -4.00 17.13
CA GLN A 146 14.00 -4.72 18.19
C GLN A 146 15.35 -4.03 18.41
N THR A 147 15.37 -3.06 19.32
CA THR A 147 16.61 -2.54 19.89
C THR A 147 17.27 -3.68 20.67
N GLY A 148 18.46 -4.09 20.21
CA GLY A 148 19.21 -5.22 20.73
C GLY A 148 19.46 -5.14 22.24
N GLY A 149 19.16 -6.24 22.92
CA GLY A 149 19.66 -6.58 24.24
C GLY A 149 20.68 -7.72 24.12
N THR A 150 21.96 -7.40 24.21
CA THR A 150 23.06 -8.35 24.33
C THR A 150 22.95 -9.10 25.66
N GLN A 151 22.40 -10.32 25.64
CA GLN A 151 22.41 -11.19 26.80
C GLN A 151 23.82 -11.80 26.95
N ARG A 152 24.55 -11.32 27.97
CA ARG A 152 25.91 -11.76 28.26
C ARG A 152 25.96 -13.25 28.62
N ILE A 153 26.95 -13.89 28.02
CA ILE A 153 27.49 -15.19 28.38
C ILE A 153 28.20 -15.07 29.76
N GLY A 154 27.91 -16.02 30.64
CA GLY A 154 28.87 -16.57 31.60
C GLY A 154 29.01 -15.89 32.96
N GLN A 155 28.51 -16.55 34.02
CA GLN A 155 29.34 -16.72 35.20
C GLN A 155 29.05 -18.05 35.91
N SER A 156 30.09 -18.88 35.91
CA SER A 156 30.31 -20.10 36.67
C SER A 156 30.59 -19.81 38.15
N GLY A 157 30.18 -20.72 39.04
CA GLY A 157 30.84 -20.92 40.33
C GLY A 157 29.90 -21.24 41.48
N GLY A 158 30.07 -22.42 42.10
CA GLY A 158 29.42 -22.73 43.38
C GLY A 158 29.25 -24.22 43.71
N MET A 159 30.35 -24.99 43.73
CA MET A 159 30.39 -26.29 44.41
C MET A 159 30.32 -26.06 45.93
N SER A 160 29.44 -26.75 46.65
CA SER A 160 29.64 -27.07 48.08
C SER A 160 28.81 -28.29 48.46
N GLN A 161 29.51 -29.33 48.89
CA GLN A 161 29.04 -30.64 49.34
C GLN A 161 28.65 -30.60 50.83
N GLY A 162 27.76 -31.52 51.22
CA GLY A 162 27.78 -32.27 52.49
C GLY A 162 27.61 -31.50 53.81
N PHE A 163 26.52 -31.78 54.53
CA PHE A 163 26.44 -32.74 55.65
C PHE A 163 24.97 -32.98 55.99
#